data_AF-A0A8J3BP92-F1
#
_entry.id   AF-A0A8J3BP92-F1
#
_cell.length_a   1.000
_cell.length_b   1.000
_cell.length_c   1.000
_cell.angle_alpha   90.00
_cell.angle_beta   90.00
_cell.angle_gamma   90.00
#
_symmetry.space_group_name_H-M   'P 1'
#
loop_
_entity.id
_entity.type
_entity.pdbx_description
1 polymer ?
#
loop_
_entity_poly.entity_id
_entity_poly.type
_entity_poly.pdbx_seq_one_letter_code
_entity_poly.pdbx_strand_id
1 'polypeptide(L)'
;MKRMLWLGIGLAVGALVVRKVTRRAQAFTPQGIAGAVAGSAENAVGAVRSFVDDVRAAMAEREAEIHSAFAEGTVVPDADPAWSEEGQR
;
A
#
# COMPACT_ATOMS: atom_id res chain seq x y z
N MET A 1 5.81 -17.28 4.54
CA MET A 1 6.31 -16.52 5.73
C MET A 1 6.98 -15.20 5.36
N LYS A 2 7.86 -15.16 4.34
CA LYS A 2 8.50 -13.90 3.89
C LYS A 2 7.51 -12.84 3.39
N ARG A 3 6.34 -13.26 2.90
CA ARG A 3 5.35 -12.41 2.23
C ARG A 3 4.51 -11.62 3.24
N MET A 4 4.09 -12.27 4.34
CA MET A 4 3.48 -11.60 5.50
C MET A 4 4.45 -10.65 6.22
N LEU A 5 5.74 -11.04 6.33
CA LEU A 5 6.79 -10.16 6.84
C LEU A 5 6.90 -8.90 5.98
N TRP A 6 6.87 -9.04 4.66
CA TRP A 6 7.00 -7.92 3.73
C TRP A 6 5.78 -6.98 3.75
N LEU A 7 4.56 -7.51 3.89
CA LEU A 7 3.36 -6.71 4.10
C LEU A 7 3.42 -5.88 5.39
N GLY A 8 3.87 -6.50 6.50
CA GLY A 8 4.06 -5.81 7.78
C GLY A 8 5.13 -4.72 7.72
N ILE A 9 6.23 -4.98 7.00
CA ILE A 9 7.30 -4.00 6.76
C ILE A 9 6.75 -2.81 5.96
N GLY A 10 6.00 -3.04 4.90
CA GLY A 10 5.39 -1.98 4.09
C GLY A 10 4.48 -1.07 4.92
N LEU A 11 3.63 -1.66 5.76
CA LEU A 11 2.75 -0.91 6.66
C LEU A 11 3.53 -0.08 7.69
N ALA A 12 4.56 -0.66 8.31
CA ALA A 12 5.39 0.02 9.30
C ALA A 12 6.16 1.21 8.69
N VAL A 13 6.76 1.00 7.51
CA VAL A 13 7.48 2.04 6.78
C VAL A 13 6.52 3.15 6.34
N GLY A 14 5.35 2.80 5.80
CA GLY A 14 4.31 3.76 5.42
C GLY A 14 3.86 4.64 6.58
N ALA A 15 3.57 4.04 7.74
CA ALA A 15 3.18 4.76 8.94
C ALA A 15 4.27 5.73 9.45
N LEU A 16 5.55 5.34 9.36
CA LEU A 16 6.68 6.19 9.74
C LEU A 16 6.83 7.40 8.82
N VAL A 17 6.66 7.21 7.51
CA VAL A 17 6.70 8.30 6.52
C VAL A 17 5.58 9.31 6.79
N VAL A 18 4.34 8.85 6.94
CA VAL A 18 3.19 9.73 7.26
C VAL A 18 3.43 10.50 8.55
N ARG A 19 3.85 9.81 9.63
CA ARG A 19 4.17 10.44 10.92
C ARG A 19 5.26 11.50 10.82
N LYS A 20 6.29 11.26 9.99
CA LYS A 20 7.40 12.20 9.76
C LYS A 20 6.92 13.44 9.00
N VAL A 21 6.06 13.26 8.00
CA VAL A 21 5.45 14.35 7.22
C VAL A 21 4.55 15.20 8.11
N THR A 22 3.66 14.59 8.91
CA THR A 22 2.77 15.32 9.84
C THR A 22 3.55 16.16 10.86
N ARG A 23 4.63 15.64 11.43
CA ARG A 23 5.48 16.41 12.38
C ARG A 23 6.18 17.59 11.72
N ARG A 24 6.64 17.43 10.47
CA ARG A 24 7.28 18.53 9.73
C ARG A 24 6.25 19.57 9.27
N ALA A 25 5.06 19.14 8.88
CA ALA A 25 3.96 20.03 8.56
C ALA A 25 3.55 20.89 9.77
N GLN A 26 3.47 20.31 10.97
CA GLN A 26 3.14 21.06 12.19
C GLN A 26 4.20 22.10 12.60
N ALA A 27 5.46 21.90 12.23
CA ALA A 27 6.56 22.78 12.64
C ALA A 27 6.81 23.98 11.70
N PHE A 28 6.24 24.00 10.49
CA PHE A 28 6.65 24.94 9.44
C PHE A 28 5.58 25.94 8.95
N THR A 29 4.37 26.01 9.52
CA THR A 29 3.23 26.49 8.72
C THR A 29 2.15 27.44 9.30
N PRO A 30 2.35 28.31 10.30
CA PRO A 30 1.42 29.42 10.48
C PRO A 30 1.58 30.52 9.42
N GLN A 31 2.72 30.60 8.71
CA GLN A 31 3.02 31.73 7.80
C GLN A 31 3.29 31.34 6.32
N GLY A 32 3.38 30.04 6.00
CA GLY A 32 3.83 29.56 4.67
C GLY A 32 2.89 28.64 3.90
N ILE A 33 1.76 28.19 4.47
CA ILE A 33 0.87 27.19 3.83
C ILE A 33 -0.25 27.80 2.97
N ALA A 34 -0.57 29.09 3.13
CA ALA A 34 -1.76 29.68 2.50
C ALA A 34 -1.74 29.70 0.95
N GLY A 35 -0.57 29.56 0.30
CA GLY A 35 -0.45 29.62 -1.17
C GLY A 35 -0.19 28.30 -1.90
N ALA A 36 0.54 27.34 -1.31
CA ALA A 36 1.02 26.14 -2.01
C ALA A 36 0.11 24.90 -1.88
N VAL A 37 -0.80 24.91 -0.90
CA VAL A 37 -1.60 23.74 -0.54
C VAL A 37 -2.85 23.59 -1.41
N ALA A 38 -3.45 24.66 -1.91
CA ALA A 38 -4.70 24.55 -2.69
C ALA A 38 -4.53 23.75 -3.99
N GLY A 39 -3.52 24.07 -4.82
CA GLY A 39 -3.26 23.33 -6.07
C GLY A 39 -2.64 21.94 -5.87
N SER A 40 -1.89 21.75 -4.78
CA SER A 40 -1.26 20.45 -4.48
C SER A 40 -2.23 19.48 -3.79
N ALA A 41 -3.23 20.00 -3.06
CA ALA A 41 -4.20 19.19 -2.34
C ALA A 41 -5.20 18.51 -3.27
N GLU A 42 -5.66 19.18 -4.34
CA GLU A 42 -6.56 18.56 -5.32
C GLU A 42 -5.88 17.38 -6.04
N ASN A 43 -4.63 17.58 -6.48
CA ASN A 43 -3.84 16.50 -7.08
C ASN A 43 -3.56 15.36 -6.08
N ALA A 44 -3.28 15.68 -4.81
CA ALA A 44 -3.07 14.67 -3.78
C ALA A 44 -4.35 13.87 -3.49
N VAL A 45 -5.51 14.53 -3.43
CA VAL A 45 -6.82 13.88 -3.23
C VAL A 45 -7.14 12.98 -4.42
N GLY A 46 -6.89 13.44 -5.66
CA GLY A 46 -7.02 12.63 -6.87
C GLY A 46 -6.14 11.38 -6.83
N ALA A 47 -4.86 11.53 -6.45
CA ALA A 47 -3.92 10.41 -6.35
C ALA A 47 -4.33 9.39 -5.27
N VAL A 48 -4.77 9.87 -4.09
CA VAL A 48 -5.26 8.99 -3.01
C VAL A 48 -6.50 8.22 -3.46
N ARG A 49 -7.44 8.89 -4.14
CA ARG A 49 -8.65 8.24 -4.64
C ARG A 49 -8.33 7.17 -5.68
N SER A 50 -7.47 7.48 -6.66
CA SER A 50 -7.01 6.51 -7.66
C SER A 50 -6.33 5.30 -7.02
N PHE A 51 -5.46 5.52 -6.04
CA PHE A 51 -4.81 4.42 -5.31
C PHE A 51 -5.82 3.53 -4.58
N VAL A 52 -6.85 4.12 -3.94
CA VAL A 52 -7.90 3.35 -3.28
C VAL A 52 -8.71 2.53 -4.29
N ASP A 53 -9.01 3.10 -5.46
CA ASP A 53 -9.69 2.38 -6.54
C ASP A 53 -8.83 1.21 -7.07
N ASP A 54 -7.53 1.41 -7.25
CA ASP A 54 -6.57 0.36 -7.66
C ASP A 54 -6.48 -0.76 -6.62
N VAL A 55 -6.41 -0.41 -5.33
CA VAL A 55 -6.41 -1.40 -4.22
C VAL A 55 -7.71 -2.18 -4.22
N ARG A 56 -8.86 -1.53 -4.42
CA ARG A 56 -10.16 -2.20 -4.47
C ARG A 56 -10.25 -3.17 -5.66
N ALA A 57 -9.74 -2.78 -6.83
CA ALA A 57 -9.68 -3.65 -7.99
C ALA A 57 -8.78 -4.87 -7.74
N ALA A 58 -7.59 -4.66 -7.17
CA ALA A 58 -6.67 -5.73 -6.81
C ALA A 58 -7.24 -6.69 -5.76
N MET A 59 -8.02 -6.17 -4.79
CA MET A 59 -8.72 -7.00 -3.80
C MET A 59 -9.85 -7.81 -4.46
N ALA A 60 -10.64 -7.22 -5.35
CA ALA A 60 -11.72 -7.93 -6.06
C ALA A 60 -11.18 -9.08 -6.93
N GLU A 61 -10.01 -8.89 -7.56
CA GLU A 61 -9.34 -9.93 -8.36
C GLU A 61 -8.82 -11.08 -7.48
N ARG A 62 -8.32 -10.77 -6.28
CA ARG A 62 -7.88 -11.75 -5.28
C ARG A 62 -9.05 -12.47 -4.59
N GLU A 63 -10.17 -11.79 -4.37
CA GLU A 63 -11.32 -12.34 -3.66
C GLU A 63 -12.00 -13.47 -4.44
N ALA A 64 -11.95 -13.43 -5.78
CA ALA A 64 -12.37 -14.54 -6.63
C ALA A 64 -11.50 -15.80 -6.45
N GLU A 65 -10.17 -15.63 -6.32
CA GLU A 65 -9.23 -16.73 -6.05
C GLU A 65 -9.42 -17.30 -4.64
N ILE A 66 -9.66 -16.45 -3.64
CA ILE A 66 -9.90 -16.88 -2.27
C ILE A 66 -11.24 -17.60 -2.17
N HIS A 67 -12.30 -17.12 -2.83
CA HIS A 67 -13.62 -17.78 -2.83
C HIS A 67 -13.60 -19.16 -3.48
N SER A 68 -12.86 -19.36 -4.59
CA SER A 68 -12.73 -20.69 -5.20
C SER A 68 -11.97 -21.65 -4.29
N ALA A 69 -10.89 -21.19 -3.64
CA ALA A 69 -10.12 -22.01 -2.71
C ALA A 69 -10.88 -22.32 -1.42
N PHE A 70 -11.69 -21.39 -0.91
CA PHE A 70 -12.55 -21.60 0.26
C PHE A 70 -13.67 -22.62 -0.02
N ALA A 71 -14.23 -22.61 -1.24
CA ALA A 71 -15.23 -23.61 -1.66
C ALA A 71 -14.63 -25.02 -1.77
N GLU A 72 -13.33 -25.13 -2.08
CA GLU A 72 -12.57 -26.39 -2.09
C GLU A 72 -12.02 -26.81 -0.71
N GLY A 73 -12.20 -25.97 0.33
CA GLY A 73 -11.72 -26.25 1.68
C GLY A 73 -10.19 -26.21 1.85
N THR A 74 -9.48 -25.55 0.94
CA THR A 74 -8.01 -25.44 0.97
C THR A 74 -7.56 -24.01 1.26
N VAL A 75 -6.57 -23.86 2.15
CA VAL A 75 -5.88 -22.59 2.39
C VAL A 75 -4.95 -22.31 1.21
N VAL A 76 -5.18 -21.19 0.50
CA VAL A 76 -4.31 -20.77 -0.63
C VAL A 76 -2.86 -20.65 -0.12
N PRO A 77 -1.91 -21.44 -0.65
CA PRO A 77 -0.52 -21.29 -0.26
C PRO A 77 0.02 -19.93 -0.70
N ASP A 78 0.82 -19.34 0.19
CA ASP A 78 1.48 -18.04 0.05
C ASP A 78 2.39 -18.05 -1.21
N ALA A 79 1.83 -17.75 -2.39
CA ALA A 79 2.47 -17.88 -3.71
C ALA A 79 3.98 -17.58 -3.75
N ASP A 80 4.82 -18.61 -3.72
CA ASP A 80 6.27 -18.42 -3.79
C ASP A 80 6.64 -17.69 -5.11
N PRO A 81 7.35 -16.56 -5.06
CA PRO A 81 7.72 -15.85 -6.27
C PRO A 81 8.72 -16.69 -7.09
N ALA A 82 8.42 -16.88 -8.37
CA ALA A 82 9.15 -17.71 -9.35
C ALA A 82 10.63 -17.32 -9.62
N TRP A 83 11.21 -16.41 -8.84
CA TRP A 83 12.56 -15.87 -9.03
C TRP A 83 13.62 -16.55 -8.16
N SER A 84 13.28 -17.64 -7.46
CA SER A 84 14.21 -18.35 -6.56
C SER A 84 15.12 -19.38 -7.25
N GLU A 85 14.95 -19.65 -8.55
CA GLU A 85 15.73 -20.69 -9.24
C GLU A 85 16.98 -20.19 -9.99
N GLU A 86 17.15 -18.87 -10.15
CA GLU A 86 18.16 -18.35 -11.11
C GLU A 86 19.52 -17.97 -10.49
N GLY A 87 19.71 -18.15 -9.18
CA GLY A 87 20.94 -17.71 -8.47
C GLY A 87 21.91 -18.81 -8.00
N GLN A 88 21.71 -20.07 -8.39
CA GLN A 88 22.45 -21.22 -7.83
C GLN A 88 23.03 -22.17 -8.89
N ARG A 89 23.56 -21.63 -9.99
CA ARG A 89 24.43 -22.39 -10.90
C ARG A 89 25.75 -21.68 -11.12
#